data_AF-S2X7V9-F1
#
_entry.id   AF-S2X7V9-F1
#
_cell.length_a   1.000
_cell.length_b   1.000
_cell.length_c   1.000
_cell.angle_alpha   90.00
_cell.angle_beta   90.00
_cell.angle_gamma   90.00
#
_symmetry.space_group_name_H-M   'P 1'
#
loop_
_entity.id
_entity.type
_entity.pdbx_description
1 polymer ?
#
loop_
_entity_poly.entity_id
_entity_poly.type
_entity_poly.pdbx_seq_one_letter_code
_entity_poly.pdbx_strand_id
1 'polypeptide(L)' 'MEAIIAKKAFSISEGNCFEKVTRERPEPTEHDILIKVYATGVNPVDTKMLKRR' A
#
# COMPACT_ATOMS: atom_id res chain seq x y z
N MET A 1 1.80 -8.28 -9.91
CA MET A 1 0.68 -7.36 -9.64
C MET A 1 1.19 -5.95 -9.44
N GLU A 2 0.45 -4.95 -9.88
CA GLU A 2 0.75 -3.53 -9.62
C GLU A 2 0.40 -3.18 -8.17
N ALA A 3 1.23 -2.35 -7.53
CA ALA A 3 1.00 -1.83 -6.19
C ALA A 3 1.49 -0.38 -6.08
N ILE A 4 0.92 0.38 -5.15
CA ILE A 4 1.39 1.71 -4.75
C ILE A 4 2.09 1.60 -3.40
N ILE A 5 3.33 2.07 -3.31
CA ILE A 5 4.15 1.98 -2.10
C ILE A 5 4.75 3.32 -1.69
N ALA A 6 5.11 3.45 -0.42
CA ALA A 6 5.99 4.49 0.09
C ALA A 6 7.28 3.83 0.59
N LYS A 7 8.45 4.24 0.07
CA LYS A 7 9.75 3.65 0.48
C LYS A 7 10.31 4.20 1.78
N LYS A 8 9.86 5.39 2.18
CA LYS A 8 10.25 6.08 3.41
C LYS A 8 9.03 6.71 4.05
N ALA A 9 9.08 6.88 5.37
CA ALA A 9 8.09 7.71 6.06
C ALA A 9 8.17 9.15 5.54
N PHE A 10 7.01 9.80 5.35
CA PHE A 10 6.92 11.16 4.82
C PHE A 10 5.65 11.87 5.30
N SER A 11 5.67 13.21 5.24
CA SER A 11 4.49 14.06 5.41
C SER A 11 3.86 14.35 4.05
N ILE A 12 2.52 14.36 3.97
CA ILE A 12 1.79 14.68 2.73
C ILE A 12 2.21 16.05 2.15
N SER A 13 2.63 16.99 3.01
CA SER A 13 3.13 18.31 2.61
C SER A 13 4.45 18.27 1.82
N GLU A 14 5.20 17.18 1.89
CA GLU A 14 6.46 16.98 1.15
C GLU A 14 6.22 16.63 -0.33
N GLY A 15 4.96 16.48 -0.74
CA GLY A 15 4.55 16.12 -2.08
C GLY A 15 4.28 14.61 -2.25
N ASN A 16 4.10 14.18 -3.50
CA ASN A 16 3.81 12.78 -3.79
C ASN A 16 5.07 11.92 -3.70
N CYS A 17 5.26 11.25 -2.55
CA CYS A 17 6.33 10.28 -2.34
C CYS A 17 5.90 8.83 -2.60
N PHE A 18 4.73 8.61 -3.21
CA PHE A 18 4.28 7.28 -3.58
C PHE A 18 4.86 6.85 -4.93
N GLU A 19 5.16 5.57 -5.03
CA GLU A 19 5.67 4.95 -6.25
C GLU A 19 4.78 3.80 -6.69
N LYS A 20 4.52 3.73 -8.00
CA LYS A 20 3.90 2.58 -8.63
C LYS A 20 4.97 1.52 -8.90
N VAL A 21 4.77 0.31 -8.41
CA VAL A 21 5.71 -0.81 -8.54
C VAL A 21 5.01 -2.08 -8.99
N THR A 22 5.77 -2.97 -9.64
CA THR A 22 5.35 -4.34 -9.91
C THR A 22 5.88 -5.24 -8.80
N ARG A 23 5.01 -6.09 -8.24
CA ARG A 23 5.33 -7.13 -7.26
C ARG A 23 4.94 -8.51 -7.78
N GLU A 24 5.50 -9.56 -7.23
CA GLU A 24 5.02 -10.92 -7.48
C GLU A 24 3.58 -11.07 -6.97
N ARG A 25 2.79 -11.89 -7.65
CA ARG A 25 1.44 -12.24 -7.18
C ARG A 25 1.61 -13.30 -6.09
N PRO A 26 1.08 -13.11 -4.88
CA PRO A 26 1.20 -14.11 -3.83
C PRO A 26 0.32 -15.32 -4.14
N GLU A 27 0.73 -16.49 -3.64
CA GLU A 27 -0.10 -17.69 -3.59
C GLU A 27 -0.72 -17.80 -2.19
N PRO A 28 -2.06 -17.94 -2.07
CA PRO A 28 -2.70 -18.08 -0.77
C PRO A 28 -2.32 -19.41 -0.10
N THR A 29 -2.10 -19.39 1.22
CA THR A 29 -1.87 -20.60 2.03
C THR A 29 -3.20 -21.19 2.55
N GLU A 30 -3.17 -22.22 3.39
CA GLU A 30 -4.34 -23.04 3.79
C GLU A 30 -5.58 -22.26 4.26
N HIS A 31 -5.38 -21.07 4.83
CA HIS A 31 -6.46 -20.24 5.38
C HIS A 31 -6.52 -18.82 4.79
N ASP A 32 -5.82 -18.57 3.69
CA ASP A 32 -5.82 -17.28 3.01
C ASP A 32 -6.81 -17.25 1.84
N ILE A 33 -7.33 -16.07 1.52
CA ILE A 33 -8.08 -15.82 0.28
C ILE A 33 -7.34 -14.77 -0.53
N LEU A 34 -7.07 -15.09 -1.80
CA LEU A 34 -6.50 -14.13 -2.74
C LEU A 34 -7.61 -13.34 -3.45
N ILE A 35 -7.68 -12.04 -3.17
CA ILE A 35 -8.72 -11.15 -3.69
C ILE A 35 -8.15 -10.25 -4.79
N LYS A 36 -8.85 -10.17 -5.93
CA LYS A 36 -8.61 -9.13 -6.92
C LYS A 36 -9.24 -7.82 -6.47
N VAL A 37 -8.42 -6.85 -6.09
CA VAL A 37 -8.87 -5.53 -5.64
C VAL A 37 -9.38 -4.71 -6.83
N TYR A 38 -10.64 -4.25 -6.76
CA TYR A 38 -11.25 -3.35 -7.75
C TYR A 38 -11.27 -1.89 -7.29
N ALA A 39 -11.39 -1.64 -5.99
CA ALA A 39 -11.37 -0.32 -5.38
C ALA A 39 -10.87 -0.40 -3.93
N THR A 40 -10.29 0.69 -3.44
CA THR A 40 -9.88 0.88 -2.05
C THR A 40 -10.31 2.26 -1.55
N GLY A 41 -10.52 2.39 -0.24
CA GLY A 41 -10.78 3.67 0.43
C GLY A 41 -9.57 4.16 1.21
N VAL A 42 -9.54 5.45 1.54
CA VAL A 42 -8.51 6.06 2.39
C VAL A 42 -9.12 6.38 3.75
N ASN A 43 -8.44 5.99 4.82
CA ASN A 43 -8.83 6.17 6.20
C ASN A 43 -7.78 7.01 6.97
N PRO A 44 -8.12 7.56 8.15
CA PRO A 44 -7.16 8.27 8.99
C PRO A 44 -5.94 7.43 9.37
N VAL A 45 -6.10 6.10 9.52
CA VAL A 45 -5.00 5.20 9.83
C VAL A 45 -3.94 5.18 8.73
N ASP A 46 -4.31 5.31 7.45
CA ASP A 46 -3.36 5.32 6.34
C ASP A 46 -2.37 6.47 6.49
N THR A 47 -2.86 7.68 6.82
CA THR A 47 -1.98 8.84 7.06
C THR A 47 -1.10 8.70 8.30
N LYS A 48 -1.55 7.95 9.33
CA LYS A 48 -0.74 7.67 10.52
C LYS A 48 0.39 6.70 10.20
N MET A 49 0.14 5.72 9.33
CA MET A 49 1.15 4.74 8.92
C MET A 49 2.25 5.35 8.05
N LEU A 50 1.96 6.39 7.26
CA LEU A 50 2.99 7.10 6.48
C LEU A 50 4.06 7.80 7.34
N LYS A 51 3.74 8.14 8.60
CA LYS A 51 4.62 8.91 9.48
C LYS A 51 5.35 8.05 10.51
N ARG A 52 5.04 6.76 10.58
CA ARG A 52 5.52 5.89 11.65
C ARG A 52 6.91 5.36 11.31
N ARG A 53 7.92 5.79 12.08
CA ARG A 53 9.22 5.11 12.19
C ARG A 53 9.15 4.06 13.29
#